data_AF-A0A0F7PSK1-F1
#
_entry.id   AF-A0A0F7PSK1-F1
#
_cell.length_a   1.000
_cell.length_b   1.000
_cell.length_c   1.000
_cell.angle_alpha   90.00
_cell.angle_beta   90.00
_cell.angle_gamma   90.00
#
_symmetry.space_group_name_H-M   'P 1'
#
loop_
_entity.id
_entity.type
_entity.pdbx_description
1 polymer ?
#
loop_
_entity_poly.entity_id
_entity_poly.type
_entity_poly.pdbx_seq_one_letter_code
_entity_poly.pdbx_strand_id
1 'polypeptide(L)'
;MAINFEPIFSEMANGPEKIKENFDKVKTIDDGVTALNQKDTANFKIGKFIGGGASGSVSLNGVGQGMHIVGLWDQMSDSSWPKSLQNRKSFWGSLIQCGDESGNIATQILILANLGSIYFRSYVDHTWKEWTRIDGQRDQ
;
A
#
# COMPACT_ATOMS: atom_id res chain seq x y z
N MET A 1 6.71 -16.56 -45.30
CA MET A 1 6.74 -15.11 -45.59
C MET A 1 7.74 -14.50 -44.62
N ALA A 2 8.90 -14.05 -45.09
CA ALA A 2 9.88 -13.37 -44.26
C ALA A 2 9.55 -11.89 -44.24
N ILE A 3 9.33 -11.33 -43.05
CA ILE A 3 9.12 -9.89 -42.89
C ILE A 3 10.47 -9.23 -43.16
N ASN A 4 10.57 -8.41 -44.22
CA ASN A 4 11.78 -7.65 -44.49
C ASN A 4 11.81 -6.40 -43.59
N PHE A 5 12.75 -6.40 -42.64
CA PHE A 5 12.92 -5.32 -41.67
C PHE A 5 13.88 -4.22 -42.15
N GLU A 6 14.55 -4.37 -43.30
CA GLU A 6 15.50 -3.38 -43.83
C GLU A 6 14.94 -1.94 -43.92
N PRO A 7 13.69 -1.69 -44.35
CA PRO A 7 13.17 -0.33 -44.46
C PRO A 7 12.90 0.36 -43.12
N ILE A 8 12.76 -0.41 -42.03
CA ILE A 8 12.43 0.14 -40.70
C ILE A 8 13.69 0.67 -40.01
N PHE A 9 14.85 0.08 -40.30
CA PHE A 9 16.11 0.38 -39.61
C PHE A 9 17.11 1.16 -40.46
N SER A 10 16.86 1.36 -41.76
CA SER A 10 17.77 2.05 -42.69
C SER A 10 18.09 3.50 -42.32
N GLU A 11 17.27 4.15 -41.48
CA GLU A 11 17.48 5.53 -41.01
C GLU A 11 17.87 5.61 -39.52
N MET A 12 17.85 4.51 -38.79
CA MET A 12 18.23 4.48 -37.39
C MET A 12 19.65 3.94 -37.24
N ALA A 13 20.63 4.84 -37.28
CA ALA A 13 21.96 4.53 -36.74
C ALA A 13 21.80 4.01 -35.30
N ASN A 14 22.11 2.72 -35.12
CA ASN A 14 21.97 1.96 -33.88
C ASN A 14 20.52 1.70 -33.40
N GLY A 15 19.53 1.65 -34.30
CA GLY A 15 18.12 1.44 -33.95
C GLY A 15 17.86 0.18 -33.11
N PRO A 16 18.26 -1.01 -33.59
CA PRO A 16 18.12 -2.26 -32.83
C PRO A 16 18.89 -2.25 -31.51
N GLU A 17 20.11 -1.70 -31.48
CA GLU A 17 20.95 -1.64 -30.29
C GLU A 17 20.37 -0.70 -29.22
N LYS A 18 19.87 0.48 -29.61
CA LYS A 18 19.21 1.43 -28.70
C LYS A 18 17.89 0.90 -28.16
N ILE A 19 17.13 0.17 -28.98
CA ILE A 19 15.91 -0.51 -28.52
C ILE A 19 16.27 -1.50 -27.42
N LYS A 20 17.27 -2.37 -27.66
CA LYS A 20 17.76 -3.33 -26.65
C LYS A 20 18.24 -2.61 -25.39
N GLU A 21 19.05 -1.56 -25.52
CA GLU A 21 19.56 -0.78 -24.38
C GLU A 21 18.41 -0.18 -23.54
N ASN A 22 17.37 0.35 -24.20
CA ASN A 22 16.20 0.88 -23.51
C ASN A 22 15.38 -0.23 -22.82
N PHE A 23 15.19 -1.38 -23.46
CA PHE A 23 14.55 -2.54 -22.83
C PHE A 23 15.35 -3.07 -21.63
N ASP A 24 16.68 -3.12 -21.73
CA ASP A 24 17.56 -3.52 -20.63
C ASP A 24 17.50 -2.52 -19.47
N LYS A 25 17.41 -1.20 -19.74
CA LYS A 25 17.18 -0.17 -18.71
C LYS A 25 15.83 -0.33 -18.02
N VAL A 26 14.77 -0.55 -18.79
CA VAL A 26 13.41 -0.79 -18.24
C VAL A 26 13.42 -2.04 -17.36
N LYS A 27 14.04 -3.12 -17.82
CA LYS A 27 14.21 -4.34 -17.03
C LYS A 27 15.03 -4.11 -15.77
N THR A 28 16.11 -3.32 -15.84
CA THR A 28 16.93 -2.97 -14.66
C THR A 28 16.13 -2.17 -13.63
N ILE A 29 15.22 -1.28 -14.07
CA ILE A 29 14.31 -0.55 -13.19
C ILE A 29 13.32 -1.52 -12.55
N ASP A 30 12.72 -2.43 -13.32
CA ASP A 30 11.76 -3.42 -12.82
C ASP A 30 12.41 -4.41 -11.83
N ASP A 31 13.61 -4.90 -12.15
CA ASP A 31 14.42 -5.74 -11.28
C ASP A 31 14.86 -4.98 -10.02
N GLY A 32 15.19 -3.69 -10.13
CA GLY A 32 15.54 -2.83 -9.01
C GLY A 32 14.37 -2.55 -8.07
N VAL A 33 13.17 -2.31 -8.61
CA VAL A 33 11.92 -2.18 -7.85
C VAL A 33 11.55 -3.50 -7.18
N THR A 34 11.72 -4.61 -7.89
CA THR A 34 11.49 -5.96 -7.36
C THR A 34 12.48 -6.29 -6.23
N ALA A 35 13.76 -5.97 -6.40
CA ALA A 35 14.79 -6.16 -5.39
C ALA A 35 14.58 -5.25 -4.16
N LEU A 36 14.15 -4.00 -4.33
CA LEU A 36 13.76 -3.13 -3.21
C LEU A 36 12.55 -3.70 -2.46
N ASN A 37 11.58 -4.28 -3.19
CA ASN A 37 10.43 -4.94 -2.59
C ASN A 37 10.74 -6.31 -1.94
N GLN A 38 11.89 -6.93 -2.26
CA GLN A 38 12.27 -8.27 -1.75
C GLN A 38 13.43 -8.26 -0.75
N LYS A 39 14.36 -7.30 -0.82
CA LYS A 39 15.62 -7.32 -0.05
C LYS A 39 15.50 -6.67 1.34
N ASP A 40 14.58 -5.73 1.53
CA ASP A 40 14.35 -5.04 2.81
C ASP A 40 13.01 -5.41 3.50
N THR A 41 12.17 -6.22 2.86
CA THR A 41 10.88 -6.69 3.42
C THR A 41 11.00 -7.85 4.40
N ALA A 42 12.22 -8.32 4.71
CA ALA A 42 12.46 -9.32 5.76
C ALA A 42 12.08 -8.80 7.15
N ASN A 43 12.22 -7.48 7.40
CA ASN A 43 11.97 -6.87 8.71
C ASN A 43 10.86 -5.80 8.71
N PHE A 44 10.62 -5.10 7.60
CA PHE A 44 9.56 -4.08 7.51
C PHE A 44 8.83 -4.16 6.17
N LYS A 45 7.57 -4.61 6.20
CA LYS A 45 6.73 -4.73 5.00
C LYS A 45 6.02 -3.41 4.72
N ILE A 46 6.20 -2.84 3.54
CA ILE A 46 5.34 -1.76 3.04
C ILE A 46 4.17 -2.40 2.30
N GLY A 47 2.98 -2.23 2.85
CA GLY A 47 1.77 -2.81 2.32
C GLY A 47 1.13 -1.98 1.21
N LYS A 48 0.08 -2.54 0.59
CA LYS A 48 -0.69 -1.85 -0.47
C LYS A 48 -1.31 -0.55 0.06
N PHE A 49 -1.40 0.44 -0.82
CA PHE A 49 -2.15 1.68 -0.58
C PHE A 49 -3.64 1.38 -0.32
N ILE A 50 -4.21 2.01 0.71
CA ILE A 50 -5.61 1.88 1.11
C ILE A 50 -6.36 3.16 0.72
N GLY A 51 -7.45 3.00 -0.05
CA GLY A 51 -8.36 4.09 -0.43
C GLY A 51 -8.09 4.72 -1.81
N GLY A 52 -7.23 4.11 -2.63
CA GLY A 52 -6.89 4.60 -3.96
C GLY A 52 -7.84 4.10 -5.04
N GLY A 53 -8.85 4.91 -5.38
CA GLY A 53 -9.59 4.84 -6.65
C GLY A 53 -10.42 3.59 -6.94
N ALA A 54 -10.39 2.56 -6.08
CA ALA A 54 -11.35 1.47 -6.14
C ALA A 54 -12.65 1.95 -5.51
N SER A 55 -13.70 2.08 -6.31
CA SER A 55 -15.07 2.35 -5.87
C SER A 55 -15.50 1.30 -4.84
N GLY A 56 -15.34 1.62 -3.56
CA GLY A 56 -15.66 0.73 -2.44
C GLY A 56 -14.69 0.90 -1.26
N SER A 57 -15.24 0.88 -0.05
CA SER A 57 -14.44 0.91 1.17
C SER A 57 -13.66 -0.40 1.32
N VAL A 58 -12.33 -0.30 1.44
CA VAL A 58 -11.46 -1.45 1.75
C VAL A 58 -11.78 -1.97 3.16
N SER A 59 -11.88 -3.28 3.32
CA SER A 59 -11.94 -3.87 4.66
C SER A 59 -10.55 -3.94 5.29
N LEU A 60 -10.41 -3.40 6.49
CA LEU A 60 -9.21 -3.43 7.30
C LEU A 60 -8.95 -4.80 7.93
N ASN A 61 -9.95 -5.68 8.02
CA ASN A 61 -9.79 -6.99 8.69
C ASN A 61 -8.85 -7.95 7.95
N GLY A 62 -8.69 -7.79 6.62
CA GLY A 62 -7.87 -8.64 5.76
C GLY A 62 -6.57 -8.00 5.27
N VAL A 63 -6.17 -6.90 5.90
CA VAL A 63 -4.91 -6.22 5.57
C VAL A 63 -3.74 -7.13 5.99
N GLY A 64 -2.64 -7.10 5.23
CA GLY A 64 -1.44 -7.88 5.53
C GLY A 64 -0.60 -7.28 6.66
N GLN A 65 0.40 -8.00 7.16
CA GLN A 65 1.39 -7.44 8.08
C GLN A 65 2.22 -6.34 7.38
N GLY A 66 2.47 -5.23 8.07
CA GLY A 66 3.28 -4.13 7.55
C GLY A 66 2.68 -2.73 7.79
N MET A 67 3.33 -1.73 7.22
CA MET A 67 2.83 -0.35 7.16
C MET A 67 2.15 -0.09 5.83
N HIS A 68 0.90 0.35 5.89
CA HIS A 68 0.06 0.69 4.75
C HIS A 68 -0.17 2.19 4.73
N ILE A 69 0.05 2.82 3.58
CA ILE A 69 -0.36 4.22 3.38
C ILE A 69 -1.87 4.26 3.19
N VAL A 70 -2.53 5.16 3.91
CA VAL A 70 -3.98 5.37 3.86
C VAL A 70 -4.23 6.73 3.24
N GLY A 71 -4.92 6.76 2.09
CA GLY A 71 -5.44 7.99 1.50
C GLY A 71 -6.87 7.77 1.06
N LEU A 72 -7.80 8.43 1.75
CA LEU A 72 -9.23 8.17 1.67
C LEU A 72 -9.91 9.24 0.83
N TRP A 73 -10.00 8.98 -0.47
CA TRP A 73 -10.69 9.84 -1.42
C TRP A 73 -12.22 9.62 -1.38
N ASP A 74 -12.65 8.38 -1.10
CA ASP A 74 -14.04 7.96 -0.99
C ASP A 74 -14.48 7.69 0.47
N GLN A 75 -15.77 7.41 0.66
CA GLN A 75 -16.35 7.13 1.97
C GLN A 75 -15.86 5.79 2.54
N MET A 76 -15.53 5.79 3.84
CA MET A 76 -15.25 4.59 4.62
C MET A 76 -16.58 3.90 5.01
N SER A 77 -17.13 3.04 4.17
CA SER A 77 -18.40 2.35 4.43
C SER A 77 -18.25 0.96 5.09
N ASP A 78 -17.05 0.38 5.13
CA ASP A 78 -16.84 -0.95 5.69
C ASP A 78 -16.83 -0.94 7.23
N SER A 79 -17.41 -1.98 7.83
CA SER A 79 -17.59 -2.08 9.29
C SER A 79 -16.28 -2.24 10.07
N SER A 80 -15.19 -2.62 9.40
CA SER A 80 -13.87 -2.75 10.04
C SER A 80 -13.21 -1.42 10.36
N TRP A 81 -13.70 -0.29 9.82
CA TRP A 81 -13.21 1.03 10.15
C TRP A 81 -13.69 1.48 11.54
N PRO A 82 -12.94 2.36 12.24
CA PRO A 82 -13.44 3.00 13.46
C PRO A 82 -14.83 3.60 13.24
N LYS A 83 -15.78 3.31 14.13
CA LYS A 83 -17.19 3.78 14.01
C LYS A 83 -17.29 5.29 13.76
N SER A 84 -16.41 6.09 14.40
CA SER A 84 -16.35 7.55 14.22
C SER A 84 -15.88 8.04 12.85
N LEU A 85 -15.32 7.14 12.03
CA LEU A 85 -14.83 7.41 10.69
C LEU A 85 -15.77 6.87 9.60
N GLN A 86 -16.68 5.96 9.95
CA GLN A 86 -17.59 5.38 8.97
C GLN A 86 -18.44 6.46 8.30
N ASN A 87 -18.63 6.34 6.99
CA ASN A 87 -19.30 7.30 6.11
C ASN A 87 -18.63 8.69 6.01
N ARG A 88 -17.39 8.82 6.49
CA ARG A 88 -16.58 10.04 6.31
C ARG A 88 -15.56 9.83 5.19
N LYS A 89 -15.04 10.94 4.65
CA LYS A 89 -14.07 10.99 3.53
C LYS A 89 -12.96 11.99 3.82
N SER A 90 -11.93 12.01 2.97
CA SER A 90 -10.83 12.99 2.97
C SER A 90 -9.91 12.89 4.18
N PHE A 91 -9.46 11.68 4.51
CA PHE A 91 -8.43 11.45 5.53
C PHE A 91 -7.16 10.89 4.91
N TRP A 92 -6.04 11.23 5.55
CA TRP A 92 -4.71 10.79 5.16
C TRP A 92 -3.93 10.32 6.36
N GLY A 93 -3.14 9.27 6.16
CA GLY A 93 -2.44 8.67 7.27
C GLY A 93 -1.76 7.36 6.93
N SER A 94 -1.60 6.54 7.96
CA SER A 94 -0.99 5.24 7.84
C SER A 94 -1.69 4.24 8.75
N LEU A 95 -1.83 3.02 8.27
CA LEU A 95 -2.24 1.87 9.05
C LEU A 95 -1.02 0.97 9.24
N ILE A 96 -0.64 0.74 10.49
CA ILE A 96 0.39 -0.23 10.85
C ILE A 96 -0.34 -1.48 11.31
N GLN A 97 -0.06 -2.61 10.66
CA GLN A 97 -0.49 -3.91 11.11
C GLN A 97 0.72 -4.71 11.57
N CYS A 98 0.70 -5.08 12.85
CA CYS A 98 1.70 -5.91 13.49
C CYS A 98 1.05 -7.18 14.02
N GLY A 99 1.81 -8.25 14.15
CA GLY A 99 1.28 -9.53 14.61
C GLY A 99 2.16 -10.67 14.20
N ASP A 100 1.72 -11.88 14.52
CA ASP A 100 2.43 -13.08 14.12
C ASP A 100 2.13 -13.47 12.67
N GLU A 101 2.98 -14.34 12.11
CA GLU A 101 2.81 -14.86 10.75
C GLU A 101 1.58 -15.77 10.63
N SER A 102 1.09 -16.29 11.76
CA SER A 102 -0.10 -17.15 11.80
C SER A 102 -1.40 -16.37 11.60
N GLY A 103 -1.38 -15.04 11.79
CA GLY A 103 -2.56 -14.18 11.69
C GLY A 103 -3.55 -14.35 12.85
N ASN A 104 -3.17 -15.11 13.89
CA ASN A 104 -4.02 -15.36 15.06
C ASN A 104 -3.95 -14.21 16.07
N ILE A 105 -2.84 -13.48 16.09
CA ILE A 105 -2.68 -12.28 16.91
C ILE A 105 -2.24 -11.14 16.01
N ALA A 106 -3.03 -10.09 15.97
CA ALA A 106 -2.68 -8.87 15.26
C ALA A 106 -3.03 -7.63 16.08
N THR A 107 -2.29 -6.55 15.87
CA THR A 107 -2.59 -5.20 16.34
C THR A 107 -2.58 -4.28 15.14
N GLN A 108 -3.61 -3.45 15.05
CA GLN A 108 -3.71 -2.39 14.07
C GLN A 108 -3.60 -1.05 14.75
N ILE A 109 -2.77 -0.17 14.20
CA ILE A 109 -2.62 1.22 14.62
C ILE A 109 -2.88 2.09 13.38
N LEU A 110 -3.98 2.83 13.39
CA LEU A 110 -4.35 3.77 12.35
C LEU A 110 -4.05 5.19 12.83
N ILE A 111 -3.09 5.83 12.17
CA ILE A 111 -2.68 7.22 12.45
C ILE A 111 -3.29 8.08 11.36
N LEU A 112 -4.16 9.04 11.73
CA LEU A 112 -4.76 9.99 10.77
C LEU A 112 -4.24 11.40 11.05
N ALA A 113 -3.32 11.85 10.20
CA ALA A 113 -2.57 13.10 10.39
C ALA A 113 -3.49 14.33 10.44
N ASN A 114 -4.53 14.36 9.59
CA ASN A 114 -5.47 15.48 9.52
C ASN A 114 -6.46 15.54 10.69
N LEU A 115 -6.66 14.43 11.41
CA LEU A 115 -7.53 14.39 12.59
C LEU A 115 -6.73 14.62 13.90
N GLY A 116 -5.42 14.41 13.88
CA GLY A 116 -4.59 14.44 15.09
C GLY A 116 -4.91 13.30 16.05
N SER A 117 -5.45 12.19 15.52
CA SER A 117 -5.88 11.04 16.31
C SER A 117 -5.16 9.77 15.87
N ILE A 118 -4.90 8.92 16.85
CA ILE A 118 -4.43 7.55 16.66
C ILE A 118 -5.57 6.63 17.08
N TYR A 119 -5.90 5.66 16.24
CA TYR A 119 -6.81 4.58 16.58
C TYR A 119 -6.00 3.30 16.71
N PHE A 120 -6.33 2.45 17.68
CA PHE A 120 -5.75 1.12 17.73
C PHE A 120 -6.79 0.06 18.10
N ARG A 121 -6.58 -1.16 17.61
CA ARG A 121 -7.35 -2.34 18.01
C ARG A 121 -6.48 -3.59 17.90
N SER A 122 -6.93 -4.68 18.52
CA SER A 122 -6.25 -5.97 18.44
C SER A 122 -7.20 -7.06 17.95
N TYR A 123 -6.62 -8.05 17.29
CA TYR A 123 -7.25 -9.32 16.95
C TYR A 123 -6.74 -10.35 17.94
N VAL A 124 -7.64 -10.85 18.79
CA VAL A 124 -7.34 -11.82 19.86
C VAL A 124 -8.56 -12.74 19.98
N ASP A 125 -8.33 -14.03 20.22
CA ASP A 125 -9.38 -15.06 20.29
C ASP A 125 -10.26 -15.08 19.03
N HIS A 126 -9.62 -15.05 17.86
CA HIS A 126 -10.27 -15.04 16.54
C HIS A 126 -11.27 -13.90 16.32
N THR A 127 -11.14 -12.81 17.08
CA THR A 127 -12.09 -11.70 17.04
C THR A 127 -11.36 -10.36 17.06
N TRP A 128 -11.74 -9.45 16.17
CA TRP A 128 -11.32 -8.05 16.24
C TRP A 128 -12.01 -7.36 17.41
N LYS A 129 -11.22 -6.84 18.35
CA LYS A 129 -11.73 -5.97 19.41
C LYS A 129 -12.08 -4.61 18.82
N GLU A 130 -12.87 -3.84 19.56
CA GLU A 130 -13.27 -2.50 19.14
C GLU A 130 -12.06 -1.56 19.04
N TRP A 131 -12.21 -0.52 18.20
CA TRP A 131 -11.22 0.53 18.06
C TRP A 131 -11.22 1.44 19.30
N THR A 132 -10.05 1.60 19.89
CA THR A 132 -9.77 2.64 20.87
C THR A 132 -9.21 3.85 20.15
N ARG A 133 -9.71 5.05 20.49
CA ARG A 133 -9.23 6.32 19.95
C ARG A 133 -8.39 7.05 21.00
N ILE A 134 -7.23 7.52 20.58
CA ILE A 134 -6.35 8.40 21.34
C ILE A 134 -6.30 9.72 20.58
N ASP A 135 -6.68 10.79 21.25
CA ASP A 135 -6.59 12.15 20.71
C ASP A 135 -5.34 12.84 21.26
N GLY A 136 -4.66 13.60 20.41
CA GLY A 136 -3.53 14.41 20.85
C GLY A 136 -3.95 15.42 21.91
N GLN A 137 -3.18 15.52 22.99
CA GLN A 137 -3.24 16.68 23.89
C GLN A 137 -2.23 17.73 23.41
N ARG A 138 -2.48 19.00 23.74
CA ARG A 138 -1.43 20.02 23.54
C ARG A 138 -0.28 19.69 24.46
N ASP A 139 0.92 19.61 23.88
CA ASP A 139 2.16 19.75 24.63
C ASP A 139 2.16 21.15 25.24
N GLN A 140 2.22 21.23 26.58
CA GLN A 140 2.15 22.50 27.33
C GLN A 140 3.53 23.09 27.54
#